data_AF-A0A7J6PPW2-F1
#
_entry.id   AF-A0A7J6PPW2-F1
#
_cell.length_a   1.000
_cell.length_b   1.000
_cell.length_c   1.000
_cell.angle_alpha   90.00
_cell.angle_beta   90.00
_cell.angle_gamma   90.00
#
_symmetry.space_group_name_H-M   'P 1'
#
loop_
_entity.id
_entity.type
_entity.pdbx_description
1 polymer ?
#
loop_
_entity_poly.entity_id
_entity_poly.type
_entity_poly.pdbx_seq_one_letter_code
_entity_poly.pdbx_strand_id
1 'polypeptide(L)'
;DEIEIRPGVISKDDQGHVTCRAIKTKVKSLHAENNELQYAVPGGLIGVGTQMDPTLTRADRLVGHVLGYPGHLPDVYDQIEIKYHLLRRLLGVKQDTDASKHGEGYKGPSITKLKNKEILMVNIGSTAAGGQIVGTKTEGSVAKVQLAVPVCANVGDKLALSRRIDKHWRLIGYGEIVKGKMVSGKTA
;
A
#
# COMPACT_ATOMS: atom_id res chain seq x y z
N ASP A 1 18.91 9.51 -16.46
CA ASP A 1 17.57 9.97 -16.89
C ASP A 1 16.89 10.83 -15.85
N GLU A 2 15.96 11.68 -16.25
CA GLU A 2 15.06 12.40 -15.33
C GLU A 2 13.93 11.48 -14.89
N ILE A 3 13.68 11.46 -13.59
CA ILE A 3 12.69 10.59 -12.94
C ILE A 3 11.86 11.39 -11.94
N GLU A 4 10.66 10.92 -11.66
CA GLU A 4 9.83 11.39 -10.56
C GLU A 4 9.52 10.26 -9.57
N ILE A 5 9.30 10.63 -8.31
CA ILE A 5 8.89 9.73 -7.23
C ILE A 5 7.57 10.22 -6.66
N ARG A 6 6.55 9.36 -6.64
CA ARG A 6 5.21 9.61 -6.10
C ARG A 6 4.85 8.61 -4.99
N PRO A 7 4.11 8.98 -3.94
CA PRO A 7 3.47 10.29 -3.69
C PRO A 7 4.46 11.44 -3.39
N GLY A 8 5.69 11.11 -2.99
CA GLY A 8 6.77 12.08 -2.77
C GLY A 8 6.65 12.72 -1.39
N VAL A 9 6.87 14.03 -1.30
CA VAL A 9 6.75 14.75 -0.02
C VAL A 9 5.28 14.97 0.30
N ILE A 10 4.82 14.36 1.38
CA ILE A 10 3.47 14.50 1.89
C ILE A 10 3.46 15.58 2.98
N SER A 11 2.66 16.62 2.80
CA SER A 11 2.40 17.64 3.83
C SER A 11 0.91 17.71 4.13
N LYS A 12 0.58 18.11 5.36
CA LYS A 12 -0.79 18.40 5.78
C LYS A 12 -0.85 19.86 6.17
N ASP A 13 -1.85 20.58 5.68
CA ASP A 13 -2.11 21.95 6.12
C ASP A 13 -2.81 21.98 7.50
N ASP A 14 -2.95 23.17 8.07
CA ASP A 14 -3.61 23.38 9.38
C ASP A 14 -5.10 23.02 9.36
N GLN A 15 -5.70 22.91 8.17
CA GLN A 15 -7.09 22.50 7.96
C GLN A 15 -7.25 20.98 7.76
N GLY A 16 -6.14 20.24 7.74
CA GLY A 16 -6.09 18.79 7.54
C GLY A 16 -6.10 18.34 6.08
N HIS A 17 -6.05 19.24 5.09
CA HIS A 17 -5.88 18.87 3.70
C HIS A 17 -4.48 18.32 3.46
N VAL A 18 -4.45 17.13 2.86
CA VAL A 18 -3.22 16.46 2.47
C VAL A 18 -2.81 16.97 1.10
N THR A 19 -1.55 17.41 0.96
CA THR A 19 -0.95 17.76 -0.33
C THR A 19 0.25 16.87 -0.59
N CYS A 20 0.35 16.36 -1.82
CA CYS A 20 1.47 15.54 -2.25
C CYS A 20 2.29 16.29 -3.30
N ARG A 21 3.60 16.39 -3.08
CA ARG A 21 4.54 16.95 -4.04
C ARG A 21 5.51 15.87 -4.51
N ALA A 22 5.42 15.52 -5.79
CA ALA A 22 6.34 14.58 -6.41
C ALA A 22 7.79 15.08 -6.30
N ILE A 23 8.73 14.16 -6.07
CA ILE A 23 10.15 14.47 -6.03
C ILE A 23 10.70 14.23 -7.44
N LYS A 24 11.08 15.30 -8.14
CA LYS A 24 11.77 15.22 -9.43
C LYS A 24 13.28 15.16 -9.18
N THR A 25 13.97 14.20 -9.78
CA THR A 25 15.42 14.03 -9.64
C THR A 25 16.00 13.37 -10.89
N LYS A 26 17.32 13.22 -10.92
CA LYS A 26 18.05 12.57 -12.01
C LYS A 26 18.77 11.33 -11.50
N VAL A 27 18.71 10.26 -12.27
CA VAL A 27 19.49 9.03 -12.04
C VAL A 27 20.96 9.32 -12.33
N LYS A 28 21.83 8.98 -11.38
CA LYS A 28 23.29 9.12 -11.45
C LYS A 28 23.98 7.80 -11.71
N SER A 29 23.55 6.72 -11.05
CA SER A 29 24.13 5.38 -11.22
C SER A 29 23.07 4.31 -10.98
N LEU A 30 23.33 3.12 -11.50
CA LEU A 30 22.56 1.92 -11.24
C LEU A 30 23.50 0.85 -10.70
N HIS A 31 23.08 0.13 -9.67
CA HIS A 31 23.86 -0.94 -9.08
C HIS A 31 23.02 -2.20 -8.88
N ALA A 32 23.61 -3.36 -9.17
CA ALA A 32 23.14 -4.65 -8.67
C ALA A 32 24.24 -5.23 -7.80
N GLU A 33 23.97 -5.37 -6.50
CA GLU A 33 24.99 -5.69 -5.50
C GLU A 33 26.16 -4.70 -5.56
N ASN A 34 27.38 -5.17 -5.82
CA ASN A 34 28.59 -4.36 -5.93
C ASN A 34 28.90 -3.94 -7.38
N ASN A 35 28.08 -4.34 -8.35
CA ASN A 35 28.34 -4.09 -9.76
C ASN A 35 27.62 -2.83 -10.24
N GLU A 36 28.34 -1.95 -10.91
CA GLU A 36 27.76 -0.81 -11.61
C GLU A 36 27.14 -1.25 -12.95
N LEU A 37 25.96 -0.73 -13.26
CA LEU A 37 25.18 -1.08 -14.44
C LEU A 37 24.93 0.16 -15.31
N GLN A 38 24.96 -0.04 -16.64
CA GLN A 38 24.60 1.01 -17.60
C GLN A 38 23.09 1.07 -17.88
N TYR A 39 22.39 -0.06 -17.74
CA TYR A 39 20.95 -0.18 -17.92
C TYR A 39 20.39 -1.25 -16.97
N ALA A 40 19.09 -1.17 -16.69
CA ALA A 40 18.37 -2.16 -15.90
C ALA A 40 17.33 -2.87 -16.76
N VAL A 41 17.20 -4.18 -16.56
CA VAL A 41 16.13 -5.00 -17.16
C VAL A 41 15.05 -5.31 -16.12
N PRO A 42 13.78 -5.53 -16.53
CA PRO A 42 12.73 -5.94 -15.61
C PRO A 42 13.06 -7.27 -14.91
N GLY A 43 12.67 -7.42 -13.64
CA GLY A 43 12.79 -8.68 -12.91
C GLY A 43 14.02 -8.81 -12.01
N GLY A 44 14.27 -7.83 -11.15
CA GLY A 44 15.35 -7.86 -10.15
C GLY A 44 15.25 -6.72 -9.14
N LEU A 45 16.19 -6.68 -8.18
CA LEU A 45 16.36 -5.58 -7.23
C LEU A 45 17.56 -4.74 -7.65
N ILE A 46 17.32 -3.47 -7.99
CA ILE A 46 18.34 -2.55 -8.48
C ILE A 46 18.44 -1.36 -7.52
N GLY A 47 19.67 -1.05 -7.11
CA GLY A 47 19.99 0.19 -6.43
C GLY A 47 20.03 1.34 -7.42
N VAL A 48 19.11 2.30 -7.28
CA VAL A 48 19.06 3.49 -8.13
C VAL A 48 19.68 4.67 -7.37
N GLY A 49 20.89 5.07 -7.76
CA GLY A 49 21.56 6.25 -7.23
C GLY A 49 20.98 7.51 -7.88
N THR A 50 20.50 8.46 -7.08
CA THR A 50 19.87 9.71 -7.55
C THR A 50 20.56 10.95 -7.02
N GLN A 51 20.23 12.12 -7.57
CA GLN A 51 20.73 13.42 -7.11
C GLN A 51 19.87 14.09 -6.03
N MET A 52 18.95 13.35 -5.41
CA MET A 52 18.05 13.91 -4.40
C MET A 52 18.75 14.12 -3.06
N ASP A 53 18.17 14.99 -2.22
CA ASP A 53 18.65 15.24 -0.86
C ASP A 53 18.60 13.94 -0.01
N PRO A 54 19.72 13.50 0.58
CA PRO A 54 19.78 12.29 1.42
C PRO A 54 18.83 12.31 2.64
N THR A 55 18.40 13.49 3.11
CA THR A 55 17.44 13.60 4.21
C THR A 55 16.05 13.06 3.86
N LEU A 56 15.72 12.99 2.56
CA LEU A 56 14.46 12.45 2.05
C LEU A 56 14.45 10.91 2.05
N THR A 57 15.60 10.26 1.93
CA THR A 57 15.72 8.78 1.91
C THR A 57 16.07 8.20 3.27
N ARG A 58 16.55 9.02 4.22
CA ARG A 58 16.94 8.60 5.56
C ARG A 58 15.81 7.84 6.28
N ALA A 59 16.17 6.74 6.94
CA ALA A 59 15.26 5.93 7.77
C ALA A 59 14.00 5.47 7.01
N ASP A 60 14.20 4.95 5.80
CA ASP A 60 13.17 4.26 5.02
C ASP A 60 11.95 5.12 4.66
N ARG A 61 12.12 6.45 4.62
CA ARG A 61 11.03 7.41 4.35
C ARG A 61 10.35 7.26 3.00
N LEU A 62 11.04 6.68 2.01
CA LEU A 62 10.49 6.43 0.67
C LEU A 62 9.96 5.01 0.47
N VAL A 63 9.86 4.18 1.52
CA VAL A 63 9.27 2.85 1.39
C VAL A 63 7.85 2.95 0.84
N GLY A 64 7.54 2.08 -0.13
CA GLY A 64 6.24 2.05 -0.80
C GLY A 64 5.99 3.21 -1.76
N HIS A 65 6.99 4.03 -2.10
CA HIS A 65 6.86 5.02 -3.16
C HIS A 65 7.10 4.39 -4.53
N VAL A 66 6.49 4.98 -5.56
CA VAL A 66 6.62 4.56 -6.95
C VAL A 66 7.55 5.52 -7.67
N LEU A 67 8.51 4.97 -8.40
CA LEU A 67 9.50 5.69 -9.19
C LEU A 67 9.25 5.42 -10.68
N GLY A 68 9.34 6.46 -11.51
CA GLY A 68 9.14 6.34 -12.95
C GLY A 68 9.42 7.63 -13.70
N TYR A 69 9.15 7.62 -15.00
CA TYR A 69 9.33 8.81 -15.82
C TYR A 69 8.30 9.89 -15.47
N PRO A 70 8.69 11.18 -15.53
CA PRO A 70 7.79 12.29 -15.32
C PRO A 70 6.50 12.17 -16.15
N GLY A 71 5.35 12.27 -15.50
CA GLY A 71 4.04 12.24 -16.15
C GLY A 71 3.52 10.85 -16.52
N HIS A 72 4.28 9.79 -16.25
CA HIS A 72 3.89 8.41 -16.55
C HIS A 72 3.51 7.61 -15.30
N LEU A 73 3.65 8.22 -14.12
CA LEU A 73 3.25 7.57 -12.87
C LEU A 73 1.74 7.66 -12.63
N PRO A 74 1.17 6.68 -11.90
CA PRO A 74 -0.23 6.69 -11.51
C PRO A 74 -0.62 7.92 -10.68
N ASP A 75 -1.92 8.07 -10.50
CA ASP A 75 -2.50 9.06 -9.61
C ASP A 75 -2.25 8.71 -8.14
N VAL A 76 -2.35 9.73 -7.29
CA VAL A 76 -2.22 9.62 -5.84
C VAL A 76 -3.59 9.77 -5.20
N TYR A 77 -4.01 8.79 -4.41
CA TYR A 77 -5.33 8.76 -3.78
C TYR A 77 -5.25 8.93 -2.26
N ASP A 78 -6.12 9.76 -1.67
CA ASP A 78 -6.35 9.82 -0.22
C ASP A 78 -7.47 8.88 0.24
N GLN A 79 -8.41 8.61 -0.65
CA GLN A 79 -9.54 7.73 -0.43
C GLN A 79 -9.68 6.78 -1.61
N ILE A 80 -9.94 5.50 -1.33
CA ILE A 80 -10.13 4.47 -2.34
C ILE A 80 -11.44 3.72 -2.12
N GLU A 81 -12.08 3.29 -3.19
CA GLU A 81 -13.18 2.33 -3.22
C GLU A 81 -12.63 1.02 -3.76
N ILE A 82 -12.75 -0.04 -2.95
CA ILE A 82 -12.16 -1.34 -3.22
C ILE A 82 -13.24 -2.39 -3.34
N LYS A 83 -13.05 -3.34 -4.26
CA LYS A 83 -13.79 -4.60 -4.28
C LYS A 83 -12.98 -5.63 -3.52
N TYR A 84 -13.57 -6.25 -2.50
CA TYR A 84 -12.85 -7.11 -1.58
C TYR A 84 -13.46 -8.50 -1.42
N HIS A 85 -12.61 -9.44 -1.03
CA HIS A 85 -12.96 -10.80 -0.70
C HIS A 85 -12.32 -11.14 0.66
N LEU A 86 -13.16 -11.48 1.64
CA LEU A 86 -12.69 -11.94 2.94
C LEU A 86 -12.42 -13.44 2.89
N LEU A 87 -11.34 -13.85 3.54
CA LEU A 87 -11.02 -15.25 3.73
C LEU A 87 -12.05 -15.88 4.68
N ARG A 88 -12.25 -17.20 4.58
CA ARG A 88 -13.18 -17.92 5.47
C ARG A 88 -12.63 -18.05 6.89
N ARG A 89 -11.31 -18.15 7.04
CA ARG A 89 -10.60 -18.41 8.30
C ARG A 89 -9.29 -17.63 8.33
N LEU A 90 -8.82 -17.33 9.53
CA LEU A 90 -7.48 -16.76 9.72
C LEU A 90 -6.40 -17.78 9.35
N LEU A 91 -5.39 -17.32 8.59
CA LEU A 91 -4.24 -18.12 8.22
C LEU A 91 -3.08 -17.89 9.20
N GLY A 92 -2.35 -18.95 9.56
CA GLY A 92 -1.12 -18.84 10.35
C GLY A 92 -1.29 -18.46 11.82
N VAL A 93 -2.49 -18.58 12.38
CA VAL A 93 -2.72 -18.53 13.83
C VAL A 93 -2.67 -19.97 14.33
N LYS A 94 -1.89 -20.29 15.37
CA LYS A 94 -2.03 -21.56 16.08
C LYS A 94 -3.08 -21.35 17.16
N GLN A 95 -4.09 -22.22 17.23
CA GLN A 95 -4.93 -22.30 18.42
C GLN A 95 -4.33 -23.38 19.32
N ASP A 96 -4.15 -23.09 20.60
CA ASP A 96 -3.91 -24.07 21.67
C ASP A 96 -5.20 -24.85 21.97
N THR A 97 -5.83 -25.40 20.94
CA THR A 97 -6.93 -26.33 21.10
C THR A 97 -6.46 -27.67 20.57
N ASP A 98 -6.63 -28.72 21.38
CA ASP A 98 -6.33 -30.15 21.15
C ASP A 98 -7.01 -30.77 19.88
N ALA A 99 -7.41 -29.96 18.91
CA ALA A 99 -8.01 -30.35 17.64
C ALA A 99 -6.97 -30.77 16.57
N SER A 100 -5.67 -30.77 16.90
CA SER A 100 -4.60 -31.23 16.00
C SER A 100 -4.40 -32.75 15.99
N LYS A 101 -5.23 -33.54 16.70
CA LYS A 101 -5.01 -34.99 16.83
C LYS A 101 -5.75 -35.89 15.84
N HIS A 102 -6.80 -35.47 15.14
CA HIS A 102 -7.49 -36.33 14.16
C HIS A 102 -7.71 -35.58 12.86
N GLY A 103 -7.57 -36.26 11.72
CA GLY A 103 -7.45 -35.74 10.35
C GLY A 103 -8.67 -35.01 9.77
N GLU A 104 -9.35 -34.17 10.56
CA GLU A 104 -10.35 -33.22 10.09
C GLU A 104 -9.73 -31.81 10.02
N GLY A 105 -9.85 -31.16 8.86
CA GLY A 105 -9.14 -29.93 8.55
C GLY A 105 -9.27 -28.81 9.59
N TYR A 106 -8.13 -28.23 9.96
CA TYR A 106 -7.93 -27.10 10.86
C TYR A 106 -9.08 -26.08 10.87
N LYS A 107 -9.90 -26.05 11.93
CA LYS A 107 -11.02 -25.12 12.13
C LYS A 107 -10.57 -23.85 12.88
N GLY A 108 -9.73 -23.04 12.22
CA GLY A 108 -9.31 -21.74 12.77
C GLY A 108 -10.46 -20.72 12.91
N PRO A 109 -10.25 -19.60 13.63
CA PRO A 109 -11.27 -18.58 13.87
C PRO A 109 -11.86 -18.01 12.58
N SER A 110 -13.19 -17.86 12.57
CA SER A 110 -13.92 -17.27 11.45
C SER A 110 -13.66 -15.77 11.36
N ILE A 111 -13.52 -15.26 10.13
CA ILE A 111 -13.32 -13.83 9.86
C ILE A 111 -14.69 -13.15 9.78
N THR A 112 -14.88 -12.12 10.60
CA THR A 112 -16.09 -11.30 10.59
C THR A 112 -16.06 -10.25 9.48
N LYS A 113 -17.25 -9.83 9.02
CA LYS A 113 -17.41 -8.77 8.01
C LYS A 113 -16.72 -7.47 8.43
N LEU A 114 -16.41 -6.62 7.45
CA LEU A 114 -15.86 -5.28 7.68
C LEU A 114 -16.87 -4.38 8.38
N LYS A 115 -16.43 -3.59 9.35
CA LYS A 115 -17.27 -2.64 10.09
C LYS A 115 -16.94 -1.20 9.72
N ASN A 116 -17.95 -0.34 9.71
CA ASN A 116 -17.71 1.10 9.54
C ASN A 116 -16.87 1.65 10.70
N LYS A 117 -16.01 2.62 10.39
CA LYS A 117 -15.01 3.25 11.28
C LYS A 117 -13.90 2.32 11.77
N GLU A 118 -13.87 1.06 11.33
CA GLU A 118 -12.79 0.12 11.62
C GLU A 118 -11.50 0.55 10.91
N ILE A 119 -10.36 0.45 11.62
CA ILE A 119 -9.04 0.72 11.04
C ILE A 119 -8.39 -0.62 10.68
N LEU A 120 -8.05 -0.76 9.41
CA LEU A 120 -7.33 -1.89 8.84
C LEU A 120 -5.96 -1.44 8.35
N MET A 121 -5.05 -2.39 8.17
CA MET A 121 -3.84 -2.18 7.39
C MET A 121 -4.13 -2.63 5.96
N VAL A 122 -3.88 -1.73 5.01
CA VAL A 122 -4.10 -1.92 3.59
C VAL A 122 -2.73 -1.93 2.92
N ASN A 123 -2.39 -3.05 2.30
CA ASN A 123 -1.15 -3.21 1.56
C ASN A 123 -1.46 -3.14 0.07
N ILE A 124 -0.93 -2.14 -0.63
CA ILE A 124 -1.08 -1.92 -2.07
C ILE A 124 0.32 -1.91 -2.66
N GLY A 125 0.65 -2.91 -3.47
CA GLY A 125 2.04 -3.13 -3.89
C GLY A 125 2.97 -3.24 -2.68
N SER A 126 3.98 -2.36 -2.62
CA SER A 126 4.93 -2.26 -1.49
C SER A 126 4.51 -1.24 -0.43
N THR A 127 3.43 -0.49 -0.63
CA THR A 127 2.94 0.52 0.31
C THR A 127 2.05 -0.12 1.37
N ALA A 128 2.42 0.02 2.64
CA ALA A 128 1.58 -0.33 3.78
C ALA A 128 0.97 0.93 4.39
N ALA A 129 -0.36 1.06 4.31
CA ALA A 129 -1.08 2.22 4.81
C ALA A 129 -2.17 1.80 5.81
N GLY A 130 -2.34 2.59 6.86
CA GLY A 130 -3.55 2.50 7.70
C GLY A 130 -4.75 3.00 6.89
N GLY A 131 -5.85 2.26 6.91
CA GLY A 131 -7.08 2.60 6.19
C GLY A 131 -8.29 2.49 7.11
N GLN A 132 -9.05 3.57 7.26
CA GLN A 132 -10.32 3.55 7.98
C GLN A 132 -11.47 3.25 7.02
N ILE A 133 -12.30 2.26 7.35
CA ILE A 133 -13.53 1.97 6.60
C ILE A 133 -14.53 3.09 6.82
N VAL A 134 -14.83 3.85 5.76
CA VAL A 134 -15.81 4.94 5.80
C VAL A 134 -17.22 4.40 5.54
N GLY A 135 -17.34 3.39 4.68
CA GLY A 135 -18.61 2.77 4.34
C GLY A 135 -18.41 1.45 3.62
N THR A 136 -19.37 0.54 3.76
CA THR A 136 -19.40 -0.74 3.04
C THR A 136 -20.72 -0.88 2.29
N LYS A 137 -20.65 -1.44 1.09
CA LYS A 137 -21.80 -1.89 0.31
C LYS A 137 -21.77 -3.42 0.29
N THR A 138 -22.78 -4.02 0.91
CA THR A 138 -22.87 -5.49 1.03
C THR A 138 -23.12 -6.11 -0.34
N GLU A 139 -23.91 -5.45 -1.18
CA GLU A 139 -24.08 -5.80 -2.59
C GLU A 139 -22.77 -5.51 -3.35
N GLY A 140 -22.18 -6.56 -3.94
CA GLY A 140 -20.94 -6.46 -4.72
C GLY A 140 -19.64 -6.48 -3.90
N SER A 141 -19.70 -6.60 -2.58
CA SER A 141 -18.52 -6.63 -1.68
C SER A 141 -17.58 -5.44 -1.90
N VAL A 142 -18.12 -4.22 -1.79
CA VAL A 142 -17.37 -2.98 -2.03
C VAL A 142 -17.21 -2.21 -0.72
N ALA A 143 -16.01 -1.66 -0.47
CA ALA A 143 -15.74 -0.82 0.69
C ALA A 143 -15.07 0.49 0.28
N LYS A 144 -15.46 1.59 0.93
CA LYS A 144 -14.77 2.87 0.85
C LYS A 144 -13.80 2.99 2.03
N VAL A 145 -12.55 3.28 1.72
CA VAL A 145 -11.45 3.33 2.68
C VAL A 145 -10.80 4.71 2.62
N GLN A 146 -10.75 5.41 3.75
CA GLN A 146 -9.95 6.61 3.93
C GLN A 146 -8.55 6.20 4.35
N LEU A 147 -7.54 6.56 3.55
CA LEU A 147 -6.15 6.21 3.84
C LEU A 147 -5.55 7.27 4.79
N ALA A 148 -4.75 6.81 5.75
CA ALA A 148 -4.04 7.67 6.69
C ALA A 148 -2.87 8.41 6.02
N VAL A 149 -2.28 7.76 5.03
CA VAL A 149 -1.26 8.30 4.12
C VAL A 149 -1.73 8.09 2.68
N PRO A 150 -1.55 9.07 1.79
CA PRO A 150 -1.92 8.95 0.39
C PRO A 150 -1.03 7.93 -0.33
N VAL A 151 -1.60 7.21 -1.29
CA VAL A 151 -0.94 6.10 -1.99
C VAL A 151 -0.96 6.35 -3.50
N CYS A 152 0.18 6.13 -4.16
CA CYS A 152 0.30 6.14 -5.62
C CYS A 152 -0.04 4.74 -6.15
N ALA A 153 -1.15 4.60 -6.86
CA ALA A 153 -1.63 3.30 -7.34
C ALA A 153 -2.53 3.45 -8.56
N ASN A 154 -2.67 2.39 -9.35
CA ASN A 154 -3.63 2.33 -10.46
C ASN A 154 -4.98 1.76 -10.00
N VAL A 155 -6.04 2.16 -10.70
CA VAL A 155 -7.31 1.41 -10.65
C VAL A 155 -7.05 0.02 -11.22
N GLY A 156 -7.52 -1.01 -10.51
CA GLY A 156 -7.25 -2.42 -10.80
C GLY A 156 -6.11 -3.03 -10.00
N ASP A 157 -5.28 -2.22 -9.31
CA ASP A 157 -4.19 -2.74 -8.49
C ASP A 157 -4.72 -3.63 -7.37
N LYS A 158 -4.03 -4.74 -7.15
CA LYS A 158 -4.36 -5.71 -6.11
C LYS A 158 -3.92 -5.20 -4.75
N LEU A 159 -4.71 -5.53 -3.74
CA LEU A 159 -4.44 -5.16 -2.36
C LEU A 159 -4.73 -6.30 -1.39
N ALA A 160 -4.05 -6.26 -0.25
CA ALA A 160 -4.29 -7.13 0.88
C ALA A 160 -4.84 -6.33 2.07
N LEU A 161 -5.81 -6.93 2.77
CA LEU A 161 -6.44 -6.36 3.96
C LEU A 161 -6.01 -7.13 5.19
N SER A 162 -5.46 -6.42 6.16
CA SER A 162 -5.06 -6.97 7.45
C SER A 162 -5.80 -6.28 8.60
N ARG A 163 -6.22 -7.07 9.58
CA ARG A 163 -6.92 -6.62 10.79
C ARG A 163 -6.04 -6.85 12.01
N ARG A 164 -6.11 -5.95 12.99
CA ARG A 164 -5.41 -6.12 14.26
C ARG A 164 -6.20 -7.09 15.16
N ILE A 165 -5.61 -8.24 15.45
CA ILE A 165 -6.20 -9.31 16.29
C ILE A 165 -5.10 -9.76 17.25
N ASP A 166 -5.40 -9.82 18.55
CA ASP A 166 -4.45 -10.19 19.60
C ASP A 166 -3.11 -9.45 19.49
N LYS A 167 -3.20 -8.12 19.30
CA LYS A 167 -2.08 -7.18 19.10
C LYS A 167 -1.28 -7.35 17.80
N HIS A 168 -1.56 -8.35 16.97
CA HIS A 168 -0.86 -8.63 15.71
C HIS A 168 -1.71 -8.25 14.49
N TRP A 169 -1.06 -7.84 13.40
CA TRP A 169 -1.73 -7.72 12.11
C TRP A 169 -1.91 -9.09 11.48
N ARG A 170 -3.15 -9.45 11.16
CA ARG A 170 -3.51 -10.73 10.54
C ARG A 170 -4.21 -10.48 9.22
N LEU A 171 -3.80 -11.20 8.18
CA LEU A 171 -4.44 -11.15 6.87
C LEU A 171 -5.88 -11.66 6.98
N ILE A 172 -6.84 -10.85 6.53
CA ILE A 172 -8.27 -11.18 6.56
C ILE A 172 -8.89 -11.26 5.17
N GLY A 173 -8.24 -10.71 4.15
CA GLY A 173 -8.81 -10.66 2.81
C GLY A 173 -7.87 -10.02 1.80
N TYR A 174 -8.32 -10.01 0.56
CA TYR A 174 -7.67 -9.39 -0.58
C TYR A 174 -8.71 -8.69 -1.45
N GLY A 175 -8.25 -7.88 -2.40
CA GLY A 175 -9.16 -7.16 -3.27
C GLY A 175 -8.42 -6.42 -4.38
N GLU A 176 -9.15 -5.50 -5.00
CA GLU A 176 -8.64 -4.61 -6.02
C GLU A 176 -9.25 -3.22 -5.88
N ILE A 177 -8.49 -2.20 -6.31
CA ILE A 177 -8.97 -0.82 -6.37
C ILE A 177 -9.93 -0.66 -7.55
N VAL A 178 -11.12 -0.14 -7.29
CA VAL A 178 -12.14 0.12 -8.33
C VAL A 178 -12.22 1.61 -8.67
N LYS A 179 -11.99 2.47 -7.67
CA LYS A 179 -12.00 3.92 -7.83
C LYS A 179 -11.18 4.58 -6.73
N GLY A 180 -10.67 5.78 -6.98
CA GLY A 180 -10.02 6.61 -5.97
C GLY A 180 -10.47 8.06 -6.05
N LYS A 181 -10.35 8.78 -4.94
CA LYS A 181 -10.42 10.23 -4.88
C LYS A 181 -8.98 10.74 -4.92
N MET A 182 -8.66 11.52 -5.94
CA MET A 182 -7.30 12.03 -6.13
C MET A 182 -6.99 13.12 -5.12
N VAL A 183 -5.76 13.11 -4.61
CA VAL A 183 -5.18 14.25 -3.93
C VAL A 183 -4.79 15.27 -4.99
N SER A 184 -5.22 16.51 -4.86
CA SER A 184 -4.75 17.59 -5.71
C SER A 184 -3.25 17.80 -5.48
N GLY A 185 -2.42 17.27 -6.37
CA GLY A 185 -1.01 17.59 -6.42
C GLY A 185 -0.84 18.97 -7.05
N LYS A 186 -0.14 19.89 -6.36
CA LYS A 186 0.48 21.01 -7.07
C LYS A 186 1.67 20.43 -7.82
N THR A 187 1.54 20.27 -9.13
CA THR A 187 2.70 20.07 -9.99
C THR A 187 3.47 21.39 -9.96
N ALA A 188 4.55 21.43 -9.19
CA ALA A 188 5.54 22.49 -9.29
C ALA A 188 6.41 22.26 -10.53
#